data_AF-A0A834TDV6-F1
#
_entry.id   AF-A0A834TDV6-F1
#
_cell.length_a   1.000
_cell.length_b   1.000
_cell.length_c   1.000
_cell.angle_alpha   90.00
_cell.angle_beta   90.00
_cell.angle_gamma   90.00
#
_symmetry.space_group_name_H-M   'P 1'
#
loop_
_entity.id
_entity.type
_entity.pdbx_description
1 polymer ?
#
loop_
_entity_poly.entity_id
_entity_poly.type
_entity_poly.pdbx_seq_one_letter_code
_entity_poly.pdbx_strand_id
1 'polypeptide(L)'
;MRNAMEEAEAVASMSCSGHGRAFLDGVLLHGVPVCECNACYGGPRCSQLLPHCMVDADSGDPTFMEPFWVKNAGSSAIVIPGWHRMSYEFNDGSLISKELKKHIETVHSIVGNAITEGKYIVFGNGATHLLHAAIHALSSQTHHSSSSSSSPTKVVASIPYYPVYKELTEFFNSEDYKFNGDTAMWKKKLEGLNSSFIELVTSPNNPDGKLKEGVLEGPFVKKVHDLAYYWPHFTPIPHPADEDVMIFTLSKLTGHAGSRFGWAIVKDEAVYQKMLRYMDLSTYGVSRETQLRVLKLLKVVLNGNGREMYEFGHNTMSRRWIRLTKVLSHSKRFSIQQLEPQYCSLFQQCEREEDRDCYQVLKQYKVTGRAGSLFGADDRYVRLSLVKSDDDFDLLLQQLKKIVAVSEEQEEKLLIMPLPSNATRKGNDSVLITNYIEWHFFHNNELGHASQLQIEIEGLKLYLVPMKSKFPIVPTKKIVEHDIAVWHGAASRWRNELDGGDARHRVNVRFGELRWRLGFERLWATTTMHRRGEIGGMLCDGSVRRR
;
A
#
# COMPACT_ATOMS: atom_id res chain seq x y z
N MET A 1 18.83 -16.13 -32.34
CA MET A 1 17.77 -16.69 -31.46
C MET A 1 18.35 -17.71 -30.50
N ARG A 2 18.98 -18.80 -30.96
CA ARG A 2 19.58 -19.84 -30.09
C ARG A 2 20.38 -19.27 -28.91
N ASN A 3 21.37 -18.40 -29.16
CA ASN A 3 22.21 -17.82 -28.10
C ASN A 3 21.39 -17.13 -26.98
N ALA A 4 20.32 -16.40 -27.33
CA ALA A 4 19.46 -15.72 -26.35
C ALA A 4 18.58 -16.69 -25.53
N MET A 5 18.31 -17.89 -26.07
CA MET A 5 17.67 -18.97 -25.31
C MET A 5 18.68 -19.66 -24.39
N GLU A 6 19.88 -19.95 -24.89
CA GLU A 6 20.98 -20.53 -24.10
C GLU A 6 21.37 -19.63 -22.91
N GLU A 7 21.41 -18.30 -23.11
CA GLU A 7 21.64 -17.31 -22.06
C GLU A 7 20.51 -17.31 -21.00
N ALA A 8 19.25 -17.32 -21.44
CA ALA A 8 18.09 -17.37 -20.56
C ALA A 8 18.03 -18.68 -19.76
N GLU A 9 18.33 -19.82 -20.40
CA GLU A 9 18.41 -21.14 -19.75
C GLU A 9 19.57 -21.21 -18.76
N ALA A 10 20.75 -20.66 -19.10
CA ALA A 10 21.89 -20.60 -18.20
C ALA A 10 21.57 -19.84 -16.92
N VAL A 11 20.98 -18.65 -17.02
CA VAL A 11 20.58 -17.84 -15.85
C VAL A 11 19.44 -18.50 -15.06
N ALA A 12 18.43 -19.06 -15.73
CA ALA A 12 17.35 -19.79 -15.06
C ALA A 12 17.82 -21.06 -14.34
N SER A 13 18.92 -21.67 -14.79
CA SER A 13 19.53 -22.85 -14.16
C SER A 13 20.37 -22.53 -12.90
N MET A 14 20.59 -21.24 -12.58
CA MET A 14 21.43 -20.83 -11.45
C MET A 14 20.83 -21.26 -10.10
N SER A 15 21.61 -22.01 -9.32
CA SER A 15 21.20 -22.50 -8.01
C SER A 15 21.24 -21.39 -6.94
N CYS A 16 20.08 -20.77 -6.72
CA CYS A 16 19.82 -19.81 -5.63
C CYS A 16 19.10 -20.45 -4.42
N SER A 17 19.42 -21.72 -4.15
CA SER A 17 18.99 -22.50 -2.97
C SER A 17 17.49 -22.57 -2.66
N GLY A 18 16.60 -22.24 -3.61
CA GLY A 18 15.15 -22.17 -3.40
C GLY A 18 14.66 -20.90 -2.70
N HIS A 19 15.59 -20.06 -2.23
CA HIS A 19 15.33 -18.82 -1.47
C HIS A 19 15.71 -17.56 -2.28
N GLY A 20 15.70 -17.66 -3.60
CA GLY A 20 16.06 -16.60 -4.54
C GLY A 20 16.05 -17.08 -5.97
N ARG A 21 16.35 -16.17 -6.91
CA ARG A 21 16.48 -16.44 -8.35
C ARG A 21 17.50 -15.49 -8.99
N ALA A 22 17.93 -15.76 -10.22
CA ALA A 22 18.76 -14.83 -11.00
C ALA A 22 17.98 -14.37 -12.24
N PHE A 23 18.30 -13.18 -12.75
CA PHE A 23 17.71 -12.60 -13.96
C PHE A 23 18.80 -12.14 -14.93
N LEU A 24 18.47 -12.07 -16.23
CA LEU A 24 19.41 -11.71 -17.31
C LEU A 24 19.98 -10.29 -17.13
N ASP A 25 19.15 -9.38 -16.63
CA ASP A 25 19.45 -7.99 -16.28
C ASP A 25 19.87 -7.82 -14.81
N GLY A 26 20.07 -8.92 -14.08
CA GLY A 26 20.54 -8.90 -12.70
C GLY A 26 21.97 -8.37 -12.55
N VAL A 27 22.31 -7.86 -11.36
CA VAL A 27 23.63 -7.29 -11.07
C VAL A 27 24.73 -8.33 -11.30
N LEU A 28 25.71 -8.01 -12.14
CA LEU A 28 26.79 -8.92 -12.51
C LEU A 28 27.94 -8.90 -11.49
N LEU A 29 28.40 -10.09 -11.08
CA LEU A 29 29.65 -10.30 -10.35
C LEU A 29 30.53 -11.25 -11.17
N HIS A 30 31.74 -10.81 -11.51
CA HIS A 30 32.67 -11.54 -12.41
C HIS A 30 32.04 -11.97 -13.76
N GLY A 31 31.09 -11.19 -14.27
CA GLY A 31 30.40 -11.45 -15.55
C GLY A 31 29.21 -12.40 -15.46
N VAL A 32 28.79 -12.83 -14.26
CA VAL A 32 27.63 -13.69 -14.03
C VAL A 32 26.60 -12.95 -13.16
N PRO A 33 25.28 -13.01 -13.44
CA PRO A 33 24.26 -12.43 -12.56
C PRO A 33 24.32 -13.00 -11.14
N VAL A 34 24.12 -12.14 -10.14
CA VAL A 34 24.02 -12.55 -8.73
C VAL A 34 22.59 -13.00 -8.41
N CYS A 35 22.44 -13.97 -7.51
CA CYS A 35 21.13 -14.37 -6.99
C CYS A 35 20.45 -13.22 -6.21
N GLU A 36 19.23 -12.88 -6.61
CA GLU A 36 18.31 -12.00 -5.91
C GLU A 36 17.50 -12.82 -4.90
N CYS A 37 17.77 -12.60 -3.61
CA CYS A 37 17.22 -13.39 -2.52
C CYS A 37 15.82 -12.95 -2.09
N ASN A 38 15.02 -13.92 -1.62
CA ASN A 38 13.79 -13.65 -0.86
C ASN A 38 14.13 -12.88 0.42
N ALA A 39 13.13 -12.22 1.00
CA ALA A 39 13.32 -11.44 2.22
C ALA A 39 13.93 -12.29 3.34
N CYS A 40 14.88 -11.72 4.07
CA CYS A 40 15.65 -12.39 5.13
C CYS A 40 16.63 -13.49 4.69
N TYR A 41 16.85 -13.71 3.39
CA TYR A 41 17.90 -14.60 2.90
C TYR A 41 19.08 -13.84 2.29
N GLY A 42 20.27 -14.46 2.32
CA GLY A 42 21.51 -13.85 1.84
C GLY A 42 22.62 -14.86 1.56
N GLY A 43 23.81 -14.32 1.31
CA GLY A 43 24.95 -15.04 0.75
C GLY A 43 24.82 -15.28 -0.76
N PRO A 44 25.90 -15.71 -1.46
CA PRO A 44 25.94 -15.73 -2.93
C PRO A 44 24.92 -16.64 -3.64
N ARG A 45 24.28 -17.54 -2.89
CA ARG A 45 23.23 -18.46 -3.36
C ARG A 45 21.94 -18.36 -2.53
N CYS A 46 21.76 -17.31 -1.75
CA CYS A 46 20.60 -17.12 -0.87
C CYS A 46 20.38 -18.22 0.19
N SER A 47 21.39 -19.03 0.51
CA SER A 47 21.29 -20.14 1.46
C SER A 47 21.36 -19.73 2.93
N GLN A 48 21.66 -18.46 3.24
CA GLN A 48 21.90 -17.99 4.60
C GLN A 48 20.69 -17.21 5.11
N LEU A 49 19.97 -17.75 6.10
CA LEU A 49 18.94 -17.00 6.82
C LEU A 49 19.60 -15.91 7.69
N LEU A 50 19.22 -14.65 7.48
CA LEU A 50 19.83 -13.50 8.12
C LEU A 50 19.28 -13.31 9.56
N PRO A 51 20.14 -13.23 10.59
CA PRO A 51 19.71 -13.05 11.97
C PRO A 51 19.06 -11.67 12.18
N HIS A 52 18.09 -11.61 13.09
CA HIS A 52 17.34 -10.39 13.46
C HIS A 52 16.66 -9.64 12.29
N CYS A 53 16.43 -10.31 11.17
CA CYS A 53 15.75 -9.74 10.02
C CYS A 53 14.32 -9.26 10.35
N MET A 54 13.90 -8.19 9.65
CA MET A 54 12.54 -7.67 9.65
C MET A 54 11.73 -8.39 8.57
N VAL A 55 10.68 -9.11 8.98
CA VAL A 55 9.77 -9.82 8.09
C VAL A 55 8.83 -8.83 7.43
N ASP A 56 8.92 -8.71 6.11
CA ASP A 56 8.08 -7.79 5.35
C ASP A 56 6.78 -8.44 4.86
N ALA A 57 5.67 -7.99 5.43
CA ALA A 57 4.32 -8.25 4.96
C ALA A 57 3.55 -6.95 4.60
N ASP A 58 4.24 -5.83 4.32
CA ASP A 58 3.59 -4.60 3.88
C ASP A 58 3.14 -4.67 2.41
N SER A 59 4.06 -5.01 1.51
CA SER A 59 3.79 -4.95 0.07
C SER A 59 2.82 -6.02 -0.40
N GLY A 60 1.79 -5.62 -1.14
CA GLY A 60 0.87 -6.53 -1.84
C GLY A 60 1.48 -7.15 -3.09
N ASP A 61 2.76 -7.52 -3.05
CA ASP A 61 3.51 -8.06 -4.18
C ASP A 61 3.18 -9.55 -4.38
N PRO A 62 2.57 -9.96 -5.51
CA PRO A 62 1.95 -11.27 -5.68
C PRO A 62 2.94 -12.37 -6.12
N THR A 63 4.11 -12.45 -5.48
CA THR A 63 5.16 -13.44 -5.79
C THR A 63 4.76 -14.89 -5.45
N PHE A 64 3.65 -15.12 -4.73
CA PHE A 64 3.08 -16.47 -4.53
C PHE A 64 2.76 -17.22 -5.82
N MET A 65 2.59 -16.51 -6.95
CA MET A 65 2.34 -17.10 -8.26
C MET A 65 3.61 -17.54 -9.01
N GLU A 66 4.80 -17.16 -8.55
CA GLU A 66 6.06 -17.51 -9.23
C GLU A 66 6.25 -19.04 -9.41
N PRO A 67 5.99 -19.92 -8.41
CA PRO A 67 6.15 -21.36 -8.58
C PRO A 67 5.28 -21.96 -9.69
N PHE A 68 4.08 -21.40 -9.93
CA PHE A 68 3.24 -21.80 -11.07
C PHE A 68 3.89 -21.47 -12.41
N TRP A 69 4.53 -20.30 -12.53
CA TRP A 69 5.22 -19.89 -13.76
C TRP A 69 6.54 -20.60 -13.98
N VAL A 70 7.27 -20.94 -12.91
CA VAL A 70 8.47 -21.80 -12.98
C VAL A 70 8.08 -23.19 -13.48
N LYS A 71 7.02 -23.80 -12.93
CA LYS A 71 6.47 -25.08 -13.43
C LYS A 71 6.09 -25.02 -14.91
N ASN A 72 5.60 -23.86 -15.37
CA ASN A 72 5.11 -23.65 -16.73
C ASN A 72 6.13 -22.98 -17.68
N ALA A 73 7.41 -22.84 -17.29
CA ALA A 73 8.40 -21.98 -17.95
C ALA A 73 8.51 -22.16 -19.47
N GLY A 74 8.63 -23.40 -19.96
CA GLY A 74 8.71 -23.67 -21.41
C GLY A 74 7.44 -23.28 -22.19
N SER A 75 6.27 -23.29 -21.54
CA SER A 75 5.00 -22.87 -22.15
C SER A 75 4.78 -21.36 -22.12
N SER A 76 5.39 -20.65 -21.16
CA SER A 76 5.24 -19.20 -20.93
C SER A 76 6.38 -18.35 -21.49
N ALA A 77 7.53 -18.95 -21.82
CA ALA A 77 8.69 -18.25 -22.40
C ALA A 77 8.37 -17.60 -23.77
N ILE A 78 9.02 -16.46 -24.05
CA ILE A 78 9.00 -15.77 -25.34
C ILE A 78 10.42 -15.44 -25.80
N VAL A 79 10.63 -15.49 -27.11
CA VAL A 79 11.81 -14.89 -27.76
C VAL A 79 11.32 -13.66 -28.53
N ILE A 80 11.79 -12.48 -28.15
CA ILE A 80 11.46 -11.23 -28.83
C ILE A 80 12.59 -10.91 -29.83
N PRO A 81 12.37 -10.98 -31.16
CA PRO A 81 13.37 -10.53 -32.12
C PRO A 81 13.54 -9.01 -32.03
N GLY A 82 14.76 -8.49 -32.24
CA GLY A 82 15.08 -7.07 -32.06
C GLY A 82 14.32 -6.09 -32.97
N TRP A 83 13.64 -6.59 -34.01
CA TRP A 83 12.75 -5.82 -34.88
C TRP A 83 11.25 -5.95 -34.53
N HIS A 84 10.91 -6.60 -33.41
CA HIS A 84 9.52 -6.81 -33.01
C HIS A 84 8.81 -5.48 -32.75
N ARG A 85 7.89 -5.10 -33.64
CA ARG A 85 6.98 -3.95 -33.46
C ARG A 85 7.70 -2.65 -33.05
N MET A 86 8.79 -2.31 -33.75
CA MET A 86 9.49 -1.02 -33.59
C MET A 86 8.61 0.21 -33.90
N SER A 87 7.47 0.02 -34.57
CA SER A 87 6.47 1.06 -34.83
C SER A 87 5.68 1.41 -33.56
N TYR A 88 5.36 2.70 -33.38
CA TYR A 88 4.44 3.17 -32.34
C TYR A 88 3.05 2.51 -32.43
N GLU A 89 2.57 2.27 -33.66
CA GLU A 89 1.22 1.79 -33.95
C GLU A 89 1.24 0.38 -34.55
N PHE A 90 0.11 -0.34 -34.38
CA PHE A 90 -0.22 -1.51 -35.19
C PHE A 90 -0.67 -1.07 -36.60
N ASN A 91 -0.73 -2.00 -37.57
CA ASN A 91 -1.02 -1.69 -38.98
C ASN A 91 -2.38 -1.01 -39.25
N ASP A 92 -3.26 -0.95 -38.26
CA ASP A 92 -4.58 -0.31 -38.30
C ASP A 92 -4.63 1.02 -37.52
N GLY A 93 -3.47 1.58 -37.18
CA GLY A 93 -3.33 2.81 -36.37
C GLY A 93 -3.59 2.61 -34.87
N SER A 94 -3.96 1.40 -34.43
CA SER A 94 -4.28 1.16 -33.01
C SER A 94 -3.01 1.03 -32.16
N LEU A 95 -3.17 1.25 -30.85
CA LEU A 95 -2.14 0.99 -29.83
C LEU A 95 -2.38 -0.33 -29.06
N ILE A 96 -3.42 -1.08 -29.44
CA ILE A 96 -3.98 -2.22 -28.70
C ILE A 96 -3.90 -3.48 -29.56
N SER A 97 -3.18 -4.50 -29.07
CA SER A 97 -3.11 -5.82 -29.72
C SER A 97 -4.49 -6.49 -29.75
N LYS A 98 -5.08 -6.59 -30.95
CA LYS A 98 -6.36 -7.29 -31.20
C LYS A 98 -6.36 -8.73 -30.66
N GLU A 99 -5.26 -9.46 -30.84
CA GLU A 99 -5.12 -10.81 -30.29
C GLU A 99 -5.14 -10.80 -28.76
N LEU A 100 -4.45 -9.87 -28.11
CA LEU A 100 -4.48 -9.76 -26.65
C LEU A 100 -5.89 -9.40 -26.14
N LYS A 101 -6.58 -8.46 -26.82
CA LYS A 101 -7.97 -8.11 -26.51
C LYS A 101 -8.86 -9.37 -26.51
N LYS A 102 -8.79 -10.17 -27.58
CA LYS A 102 -9.55 -11.43 -27.70
C LYS A 102 -9.22 -12.43 -26.58
N HIS A 103 -7.96 -12.54 -26.16
CA HIS A 103 -7.58 -13.45 -25.07
C HIS A 103 -8.09 -12.94 -23.71
N ILE A 104 -8.14 -11.62 -23.48
CA ILE A 104 -8.74 -11.01 -22.29
C ILE A 104 -10.25 -11.29 -22.24
N GLU A 105 -10.96 -11.10 -23.36
CA GLU A 105 -12.39 -11.43 -23.47
C GLU A 105 -12.65 -12.93 -23.21
N THR A 106 -11.78 -13.80 -23.74
CA THR A 106 -11.86 -15.25 -23.50
C THR A 106 -11.61 -15.62 -22.02
N VAL A 107 -10.65 -14.96 -21.36
CA VAL A 107 -10.39 -15.16 -19.92
C VAL A 107 -11.63 -14.79 -19.09
N HIS A 108 -12.24 -13.63 -19.34
CA HIS A 108 -13.46 -13.24 -18.63
C HIS A 108 -14.65 -14.17 -18.91
N SER A 109 -14.79 -14.65 -20.15
CA SER A 109 -15.82 -15.62 -20.52
C SER A 109 -15.67 -16.98 -19.82
N ILE A 110 -14.44 -17.51 -19.69
CA ILE A 110 -14.19 -18.78 -19.00
C ILE A 110 -14.34 -18.65 -17.48
N VAL A 111 -13.87 -17.54 -16.89
CA VAL A 111 -13.96 -17.32 -15.44
C VAL A 111 -15.37 -16.91 -15.00
N GLY A 112 -16.14 -16.28 -15.89
CA GLY A 112 -17.50 -15.79 -15.59
C GLY A 112 -17.52 -14.59 -14.65
N ASN A 113 -16.43 -13.82 -14.53
CA ASN A 113 -16.30 -12.70 -13.58
C ASN A 113 -16.64 -11.32 -14.16
N ALA A 114 -16.78 -11.15 -15.47
CA ALA A 114 -17.16 -9.87 -16.06
C ALA A 114 -17.87 -10.03 -17.40
N ILE A 115 -18.86 -9.18 -17.67
CA ILE A 115 -19.46 -9.03 -18.99
C ILE A 115 -18.58 -8.13 -19.86
N THR A 116 -18.02 -8.71 -20.92
CA THR A 116 -17.22 -7.98 -21.94
C THR A 116 -18.00 -7.72 -23.23
N GLU A 117 -19.10 -8.43 -23.48
CA GLU A 117 -19.89 -8.28 -24.70
C GLU A 117 -20.52 -6.87 -24.78
N GLY A 118 -20.50 -6.27 -25.98
CA GLY A 118 -20.99 -4.91 -26.20
C GLY A 118 -20.16 -3.80 -25.57
N LYS A 119 -19.01 -4.09 -24.94
CA LYS A 119 -18.16 -3.12 -24.25
C LYS A 119 -16.81 -2.90 -24.96
N TYR A 120 -16.20 -1.77 -24.67
CA TYR A 120 -14.88 -1.37 -25.15
C TYR A 120 -13.79 -1.79 -24.17
N ILE A 121 -12.55 -1.94 -24.64
CA ILE A 121 -11.39 -2.30 -23.81
C ILE A 121 -10.23 -1.32 -24.02
N VAL A 122 -9.72 -0.75 -22.93
CA VAL A 122 -8.54 0.13 -22.90
C VAL A 122 -7.40 -0.61 -22.19
N PHE A 123 -6.17 -0.56 -22.72
CA PHE A 123 -4.97 -1.04 -22.03
C PHE A 123 -4.24 0.11 -21.36
N GLY A 124 -3.68 -0.13 -20.18
CA GLY A 124 -2.86 0.87 -19.48
C GLY A 124 -1.68 0.25 -18.73
N ASN A 125 -0.76 1.11 -18.29
CA ASN A 125 0.49 0.75 -17.61
C ASN A 125 0.24 0.34 -16.13
N GLY A 126 -0.60 -0.69 -15.95
CA GLY A 126 -1.19 -1.13 -14.69
C GLY A 126 -2.52 -0.45 -14.38
N ALA A 127 -3.30 -1.03 -13.45
CA ALA A 127 -4.57 -0.47 -13.01
C ALA A 127 -4.45 0.97 -12.48
N THR A 128 -3.32 1.34 -11.85
CA THR A 128 -3.03 2.72 -11.40
C THR A 128 -3.17 3.74 -12.53
N HIS A 129 -2.69 3.43 -13.74
CA HIS A 129 -2.80 4.32 -14.90
C HIS A 129 -4.25 4.46 -15.36
N LEU A 130 -4.99 3.35 -15.37
CA LEU A 130 -6.39 3.29 -15.79
C LEU A 130 -7.34 3.96 -14.79
N LEU A 131 -7.05 3.86 -13.49
CA LEU A 131 -7.80 4.55 -12.43
C LEU A 131 -7.74 6.07 -12.64
N HIS A 132 -6.55 6.62 -12.90
CA HIS A 132 -6.42 8.05 -13.17
C HIS A 132 -7.06 8.47 -14.50
N ALA A 133 -6.90 7.66 -15.55
CA ALA A 133 -7.56 7.89 -16.83
C ALA A 133 -9.09 7.87 -16.74
N ALA A 134 -9.66 6.98 -15.92
CA ALA A 134 -11.10 6.91 -15.66
C ALA A 134 -11.58 8.12 -14.86
N ILE A 135 -10.85 8.54 -13.81
CA ILE A 135 -11.14 9.76 -13.05
C ILE A 135 -11.14 10.98 -13.99
N HIS A 136 -10.10 11.13 -14.82
CA HIS A 136 -10.00 12.22 -15.80
C HIS A 136 -11.14 12.17 -16.84
N ALA A 137 -11.46 11.00 -17.40
CA ALA A 137 -12.50 10.86 -18.42
C ALA A 137 -13.93 11.12 -17.91
N LEU A 138 -14.20 10.73 -16.65
CA LEU A 138 -15.50 10.91 -15.98
C LEU A 138 -15.66 12.30 -15.34
N SER A 139 -14.56 13.03 -15.15
CA SER A 139 -14.62 14.41 -14.67
C SER A 139 -15.28 15.33 -15.69
N SER A 140 -16.18 16.18 -15.22
CA SER A 140 -17.03 16.99 -16.09
C SER A 140 -16.22 18.12 -16.74
N GLN A 141 -15.94 18.02 -18.05
CA GLN A 141 -15.42 19.16 -18.81
C GLN A 141 -16.50 20.23 -18.94
N THR A 142 -16.44 21.26 -18.10
CA THR A 142 -17.43 22.35 -18.03
C THR A 142 -17.18 23.46 -19.07
N HIS A 143 -16.69 23.08 -20.26
CA HIS A 143 -16.30 24.00 -21.32
C HIS A 143 -17.41 24.37 -22.33
N HIS A 144 -18.66 23.94 -22.11
CA HIS A 144 -19.78 24.24 -23.01
C HIS A 144 -20.98 24.98 -22.37
N SER A 145 -20.83 25.47 -21.13
CA SER A 145 -21.75 26.46 -20.57
C SER A 145 -20.98 27.64 -20.01
N SER A 146 -20.96 28.74 -20.75
CA SER A 146 -20.36 30.01 -20.36
C SER A 146 -21.19 30.72 -19.27
N SER A 147 -21.24 30.15 -18.07
CA SER A 147 -21.59 30.81 -16.81
C SER A 147 -21.50 29.82 -15.62
N SER A 148 -21.14 30.35 -14.46
CA SER A 148 -20.90 29.65 -13.18
C SER A 148 -19.63 28.79 -13.09
N SER A 149 -18.85 29.03 -12.04
CA SER A 149 -17.70 28.21 -11.64
C SER A 149 -18.19 26.87 -11.08
N SER A 150 -18.20 25.83 -11.91
CA SER A 150 -18.52 24.47 -11.47
C SER A 150 -17.51 24.01 -10.41
N SER A 151 -17.98 23.53 -9.26
CA SER A 151 -17.08 22.91 -8.28
C SER A 151 -16.43 21.65 -8.88
N PRO A 152 -15.17 21.31 -8.54
CA PRO A 152 -14.52 20.09 -9.00
C PRO A 152 -15.36 18.84 -8.71
N THR A 153 -15.21 17.86 -9.58
CA THR A 153 -15.81 16.52 -9.45
C THR A 153 -15.27 15.85 -8.18
N LYS A 154 -16.16 15.37 -7.33
CA LYS A 154 -15.83 14.85 -5.99
C LYS A 154 -15.50 13.36 -6.10
N VAL A 155 -14.23 13.01 -6.00
CA VAL A 155 -13.75 11.62 -5.99
C VAL A 155 -13.83 11.07 -4.57
N VAL A 156 -14.55 9.98 -4.36
CA VAL A 156 -14.82 9.41 -3.03
C VAL A 156 -14.61 7.90 -3.01
N ALA A 157 -14.32 7.34 -1.83
CA ALA A 157 -14.18 5.90 -1.66
C ALA A 157 -14.62 5.47 -0.24
N SER A 158 -15.33 4.35 -0.14
CA SER A 158 -15.92 3.87 1.12
C SER A 158 -14.86 3.27 2.05
N ILE A 159 -14.64 3.85 3.23
CA ILE A 159 -13.65 3.38 4.22
C ILE A 159 -13.95 1.93 4.68
N PRO A 160 -12.92 1.06 4.87
CA PRO A 160 -11.52 1.27 4.49
C PRO A 160 -11.31 1.09 2.97
N TYR A 161 -10.49 1.95 2.37
CA TYR A 161 -10.23 1.99 0.92
C TYR A 161 -8.74 1.95 0.57
N TYR A 162 -8.40 1.65 -0.68
CA TYR A 162 -7.00 1.58 -1.13
C TYR A 162 -6.31 2.97 -1.09
N PRO A 163 -5.22 3.18 -0.31
CA PRO A 163 -4.70 4.53 -0.01
C PRO A 163 -4.29 5.33 -1.26
N VAL A 164 -3.82 4.62 -2.29
CA VAL A 164 -3.38 5.22 -3.56
C VAL A 164 -4.52 5.96 -4.27
N TYR A 165 -5.80 5.70 -3.98
CA TYR A 165 -6.89 6.50 -4.53
C TYR A 165 -6.78 7.98 -4.15
N LYS A 166 -6.41 8.28 -2.89
CA LYS A 166 -6.16 9.65 -2.46
C LYS A 166 -4.91 10.20 -3.14
N GLU A 167 -3.79 9.49 -2.99
CA GLU A 167 -2.48 9.93 -3.50
C GLU A 167 -2.52 10.22 -5.00
N LEU A 168 -3.09 9.31 -5.81
CA LEU A 168 -3.22 9.42 -7.26
C LEU A 168 -4.13 10.58 -7.69
N THR A 169 -5.24 10.79 -6.98
CA THR A 169 -6.19 11.88 -7.29
C THR A 169 -5.56 13.25 -6.96
N GLU A 170 -4.80 13.34 -5.86
CA GLU A 170 -4.17 14.58 -5.41
C GLU A 170 -2.85 14.89 -6.16
N PHE A 171 -2.13 13.88 -6.68
CA PHE A 171 -0.78 14.02 -7.25
C PHE A 171 -0.64 15.08 -8.33
N PHE A 172 -1.60 15.15 -9.26
CA PHE A 172 -1.56 16.08 -10.40
C PHE A 172 -2.17 17.45 -10.10
N ASN A 173 -2.76 17.66 -8.92
CA ASN A 173 -3.39 18.92 -8.50
C ASN A 173 -4.30 19.54 -9.59
N SER A 174 -5.19 18.72 -10.17
CA SER A 174 -6.16 19.16 -11.19
C SER A 174 -7.25 20.04 -10.59
N GLU A 175 -7.79 20.95 -11.40
CA GLU A 175 -8.96 21.77 -11.07
C GLU A 175 -10.30 21.05 -11.38
N ASP A 176 -10.28 19.97 -12.17
CA ASP A 176 -11.46 19.25 -12.65
C ASP A 176 -12.04 18.28 -11.61
N TYR A 177 -11.19 17.77 -10.71
CA TYR A 177 -11.53 16.77 -9.70
C TYR A 177 -10.72 16.92 -8.42
N LYS A 178 -11.29 16.46 -7.30
CA LYS A 178 -10.63 16.46 -5.99
C LYS A 178 -11.01 15.23 -5.18
N PHE A 179 -10.06 14.71 -4.40
CA PHE A 179 -10.38 13.66 -3.42
C PHE A 179 -11.17 14.26 -2.25
N ASN A 180 -12.34 13.69 -1.98
CA ASN A 180 -13.34 14.20 -1.03
C ASN A 180 -13.68 13.20 0.08
N GLY A 181 -12.82 12.20 0.30
CA GLY A 181 -12.86 11.32 1.46
C GLY A 181 -13.91 10.22 1.37
N ASP A 182 -14.46 9.88 2.54
CA ASP A 182 -15.35 8.75 2.71
C ASP A 182 -16.71 8.96 2.04
N THR A 183 -17.13 7.97 1.27
CA THR A 183 -18.43 7.93 0.58
C THR A 183 -19.61 8.10 1.55
N ALA A 184 -19.55 7.52 2.76
CA ALA A 184 -20.69 7.58 3.69
C ALA A 184 -21.02 9.00 4.16
N MET A 185 -20.03 9.92 4.16
CA MET A 185 -20.24 11.35 4.46
C MET A 185 -21.13 12.07 3.44
N TRP A 186 -21.31 11.51 2.25
CA TRP A 186 -22.03 12.11 1.13
C TRP A 186 -23.42 11.50 0.90
N LYS A 187 -23.66 10.26 1.34
CA LYS A 187 -24.95 9.55 1.15
C LYS A 187 -26.17 10.36 1.60
N LYS A 188 -26.07 11.07 2.73
CA LYS A 188 -27.15 11.94 3.28
C LYS A 188 -27.12 13.39 2.77
N LYS A 189 -26.15 13.76 1.95
CA LYS A 189 -25.95 15.14 1.46
C LYS A 189 -26.27 15.32 -0.02
N LEU A 190 -26.53 14.23 -0.75
CA LEU A 190 -26.90 14.27 -2.17
C LEU A 190 -28.20 15.05 -2.42
N GLU A 191 -29.13 15.04 -1.46
CA GLU A 191 -30.36 15.85 -1.49
C GLU A 191 -30.02 17.36 -1.57
N GLY A 192 -30.25 17.94 -2.74
CA GLY A 192 -30.03 19.38 -3.01
C GLY A 192 -28.63 19.76 -3.51
N LEU A 193 -27.68 18.82 -3.66
CA LEU A 193 -26.35 19.10 -4.23
C LEU A 193 -26.30 18.83 -5.74
N ASN A 194 -26.23 19.90 -6.54
CA ASN A 194 -25.80 19.84 -7.96
C ASN A 194 -24.29 19.60 -8.08
N SER A 195 -23.78 18.51 -7.47
CA SER A 195 -22.37 18.13 -7.46
C SER A 195 -22.14 16.83 -8.23
N SER A 196 -21.17 16.83 -9.14
CA SER A 196 -20.67 15.60 -9.77
C SER A 196 -19.82 14.78 -8.80
N PHE A 197 -20.02 13.47 -8.77
CA PHE A 197 -19.27 12.51 -7.95
C PHE A 197 -18.67 11.40 -8.80
N ILE A 198 -17.48 10.95 -8.43
CA ILE A 198 -16.87 9.69 -8.90
C ILE A 198 -16.63 8.82 -7.67
N GLU A 199 -17.39 7.74 -7.54
CA GLU A 199 -17.19 6.74 -6.49
C GLU A 199 -16.22 5.66 -7.00
N LEU A 200 -15.14 5.43 -6.23
CA LEU A 200 -14.17 4.37 -6.48
C LEU A 200 -14.57 3.16 -5.63
N VAL A 201 -14.97 2.07 -6.29
CA VAL A 201 -15.52 0.87 -5.65
C VAL A 201 -14.53 -0.28 -5.84
N THR A 202 -13.82 -0.70 -4.78
CA THR A 202 -12.93 -1.86 -4.83
C THR A 202 -13.68 -3.13 -4.44
N SER A 203 -13.71 -4.15 -5.31
CA SER A 203 -14.43 -5.40 -5.04
C SER A 203 -13.69 -6.61 -5.63
N PRO A 204 -13.20 -7.57 -4.82
CA PRO A 204 -13.00 -7.53 -3.38
C PRO A 204 -12.18 -6.33 -2.92
N ASN A 205 -12.55 -5.77 -1.78
CA ASN A 205 -11.97 -4.56 -1.24
C ASN A 205 -10.54 -4.74 -0.71
N ASN A 206 -9.74 -3.67 -0.78
CA ASN A 206 -8.43 -3.58 -0.16
C ASN A 206 -8.53 -2.57 0.99
N PRO A 207 -8.43 -3.00 2.27
CA PRO A 207 -7.67 -4.17 2.72
C PRO A 207 -8.48 -5.42 3.11
N ASP A 208 -9.80 -5.31 3.36
CA ASP A 208 -10.56 -6.32 4.11
C ASP A 208 -11.18 -7.46 3.28
N GLY A 209 -11.03 -7.44 1.94
CA GLY A 209 -11.44 -8.50 1.02
C GLY A 209 -12.95 -8.70 0.87
N LYS A 210 -13.77 -7.79 1.40
CA LYS A 210 -15.23 -7.86 1.21
C LYS A 210 -15.60 -7.51 -0.23
N LEU A 211 -16.57 -8.21 -0.80
CA LEU A 211 -17.25 -7.73 -2.00
C LEU A 211 -18.00 -6.43 -1.63
N LYS A 212 -17.79 -5.37 -2.41
CA LYS A 212 -18.46 -4.08 -2.26
C LYS A 212 -19.21 -3.72 -3.55
N GLU A 213 -20.29 -2.98 -3.37
CA GLU A 213 -21.07 -2.33 -4.42
C GLU A 213 -20.99 -0.81 -4.23
N GLY A 214 -21.28 -0.02 -5.27
CA GLY A 214 -21.27 1.44 -5.15
C GLY A 214 -22.46 1.98 -4.35
N VAL A 215 -22.17 2.77 -3.31
CA VAL A 215 -23.08 3.22 -2.26
C VAL A 215 -23.82 4.52 -2.63
N LEU A 216 -23.30 5.33 -3.56
CA LEU A 216 -23.97 6.54 -4.02
C LEU A 216 -24.90 6.27 -5.21
N GLU A 217 -25.98 7.03 -5.27
CA GLU A 217 -26.98 6.98 -6.34
C GLU A 217 -27.33 8.40 -6.80
N GLY A 218 -27.81 8.52 -8.04
CA GLY A 218 -28.25 9.79 -8.63
C GLY A 218 -27.58 10.08 -9.99
N PRO A 219 -28.16 10.99 -10.79
CA PRO A 219 -27.75 11.21 -12.19
C PRO A 219 -26.34 11.81 -12.34
N PHE A 220 -25.81 12.45 -11.29
CA PHE A 220 -24.49 13.07 -11.27
C PHE A 220 -23.41 12.18 -10.61
N VAL A 221 -23.75 10.93 -10.26
CA VAL A 221 -22.82 9.94 -9.70
C VAL A 221 -22.31 9.05 -10.82
N LYS A 222 -20.99 8.91 -10.91
CA LYS A 222 -20.31 7.90 -11.75
C LYS A 222 -19.54 6.94 -10.85
N LYS A 223 -19.40 5.68 -11.28
CA LYS A 223 -18.74 4.62 -10.52
C LYS A 223 -17.58 4.04 -11.33
N VAL A 224 -16.44 3.84 -10.68
CA VAL A 224 -15.29 3.11 -11.23
C VAL A 224 -15.04 1.90 -10.34
N HIS A 225 -15.24 0.71 -10.90
CA HIS A 225 -15.07 -0.55 -10.18
C HIS A 225 -13.65 -1.08 -10.37
N ASP A 226 -12.86 -1.05 -9.31
CA ASP A 226 -11.53 -1.66 -9.24
C ASP A 226 -11.68 -3.13 -8.84
N LEU A 227 -11.67 -3.99 -9.86
CA LEU A 227 -11.87 -5.43 -9.77
C LEU A 227 -10.52 -6.18 -9.82
N ALA A 228 -9.43 -5.54 -9.39
CA ALA A 228 -8.09 -6.13 -9.36
C ALA A 228 -8.04 -7.51 -8.69
N TYR A 229 -8.86 -7.73 -7.65
CA TYR A 229 -8.91 -8.98 -6.88
C TYR A 229 -10.11 -9.89 -7.25
N TYR A 230 -10.94 -9.55 -8.25
CA TYR A 230 -12.15 -10.32 -8.58
C TYR A 230 -11.82 -11.56 -9.42
N TRP A 231 -11.08 -12.48 -8.80
CA TRP A 231 -10.56 -13.71 -9.39
C TRP A 231 -10.70 -14.87 -8.40
N PRO A 232 -10.86 -16.12 -8.88
CA PRO A 232 -10.96 -17.32 -8.03
C PRO A 232 -9.82 -17.54 -7.02
N HIS A 233 -8.69 -16.84 -7.17
CA HIS A 233 -7.59 -16.86 -6.20
C HIS A 233 -7.96 -16.26 -4.83
N PHE A 234 -8.86 -15.26 -4.81
CA PHE A 234 -9.13 -14.42 -3.63
C PHE A 234 -10.57 -14.49 -3.13
N THR A 235 -11.51 -14.85 -4.01
CA THR A 235 -12.95 -14.79 -3.79
C THR A 235 -13.68 -15.79 -4.69
N PRO A 236 -14.85 -16.30 -4.30
CA PRO A 236 -15.83 -16.84 -5.24
C PRO A 236 -16.25 -15.77 -6.25
N ILE A 237 -16.76 -16.23 -7.38
CA ILE A 237 -17.40 -15.39 -8.39
C ILE A 237 -18.91 -15.65 -8.31
N PRO A 238 -19.67 -14.90 -7.48
CA PRO A 238 -21.12 -15.11 -7.34
C PRO A 238 -21.90 -14.79 -8.62
N HIS A 239 -21.44 -13.82 -9.41
CA HIS A 239 -22.02 -13.44 -10.70
C HIS A 239 -20.99 -12.63 -11.52
N PRO A 240 -21.11 -12.55 -12.87
CA PRO A 240 -20.27 -11.65 -13.66
C PRO A 240 -20.60 -10.19 -13.36
N ALA A 241 -19.59 -9.36 -13.18
CA ALA A 241 -19.77 -7.92 -13.03
C ALA A 241 -20.21 -7.26 -14.36
N ASP A 242 -21.22 -6.37 -14.32
CA ASP A 242 -21.75 -5.65 -15.51
C ASP A 242 -21.71 -4.12 -15.36
N GLU A 243 -20.63 -3.60 -14.80
CA GLU A 243 -20.51 -2.18 -14.47
C GLU A 243 -20.11 -1.30 -15.68
N ASP A 244 -20.30 0.02 -15.53
CA ASP A 244 -19.99 1.04 -16.54
C ASP A 244 -18.48 1.15 -16.85
N VAL A 245 -17.65 1.10 -15.80
CA VAL A 245 -16.18 1.09 -15.89
C VAL A 245 -15.65 0.05 -14.91
N MET A 246 -15.04 -1.01 -15.44
CA MET A 246 -14.42 -2.10 -14.66
C MET A 246 -12.93 -2.16 -14.95
N ILE A 247 -12.08 -2.09 -13.92
CA ILE A 247 -10.62 -2.09 -14.06
C ILE A 247 -10.04 -3.37 -13.48
N PHE A 248 -9.19 -4.03 -14.28
CA PHE A 248 -8.48 -5.25 -13.91
C PHE A 248 -6.96 -5.06 -14.09
N THR A 249 -6.17 -5.92 -13.44
CA THR A 249 -4.71 -5.93 -13.60
C THR A 249 -4.13 -7.32 -13.68
N LEU A 250 -3.15 -7.47 -14.59
CA LEU A 250 -2.33 -8.67 -14.71
C LEU A 250 -1.59 -9.00 -13.40
N SER A 251 -1.25 -7.97 -12.63
CA SER A 251 -0.50 -8.07 -11.38
C SER A 251 -1.15 -9.08 -10.43
N LYS A 252 -2.46 -8.98 -10.23
CA LYS A 252 -3.21 -9.78 -9.26
C LYS A 252 -3.83 -11.05 -9.85
N LEU A 253 -4.01 -11.10 -11.17
CA LEU A 253 -4.36 -12.32 -11.90
C LEU A 253 -3.19 -13.32 -11.98
N THR A 254 -1.99 -12.87 -12.35
CA THR A 254 -0.87 -13.79 -12.71
C THR A 254 0.39 -13.62 -11.88
N GLY A 255 0.43 -12.71 -10.91
CA GLY A 255 1.68 -12.38 -10.20
C GLY A 255 2.59 -11.38 -10.91
N HIS A 256 2.34 -11.07 -12.19
CA HIS A 256 3.23 -10.24 -13.03
C HIS A 256 3.12 -8.73 -12.75
N ALA A 257 3.35 -8.32 -11.50
CA ALA A 257 3.26 -6.92 -11.07
C ALA A 257 4.31 -6.02 -11.74
N GLY A 258 5.50 -6.55 -12.02
CA GLY A 258 6.58 -5.85 -12.74
C GLY A 258 6.27 -5.59 -14.22
N SER A 259 5.38 -6.36 -14.85
CA SER A 259 5.02 -6.15 -16.27
C SER A 259 4.11 -4.94 -16.51
N ARG A 260 3.66 -4.25 -15.44
CA ARG A 260 2.86 -3.02 -15.50
C ARG A 260 1.69 -3.09 -16.49
N PHE A 261 0.90 -4.17 -16.47
CA PHE A 261 -0.26 -4.31 -17.37
C PHE A 261 -1.59 -4.31 -16.62
N GLY A 262 -2.55 -3.58 -17.14
CA GLY A 262 -3.95 -3.63 -16.76
C GLY A 262 -4.85 -3.29 -17.93
N TRP A 263 -6.14 -3.58 -17.79
CA TRP A 263 -7.15 -3.23 -18.77
C TRP A 263 -8.41 -2.72 -18.08
N ALA A 264 -9.10 -1.79 -18.75
CA ALA A 264 -10.41 -1.31 -18.36
C ALA A 264 -11.43 -1.80 -19.38
N ILE A 265 -12.54 -2.36 -18.91
CA ILE A 265 -13.73 -2.65 -19.70
C ILE A 265 -14.69 -1.47 -19.49
N VAL A 266 -15.12 -0.83 -20.57
CA VAL A 266 -15.85 0.44 -20.56
C VAL A 266 -17.13 0.30 -21.38
N LYS A 267 -18.28 0.65 -20.80
CA LYS A 267 -19.61 0.54 -21.43
C LYS A 267 -19.94 1.74 -22.32
N ASP A 268 -19.62 2.94 -21.87
CA ASP A 268 -19.90 4.20 -22.55
C ASP A 268 -18.79 4.56 -23.55
N GLU A 269 -19.14 4.74 -24.83
CA GLU A 269 -18.17 5.05 -25.88
C GLU A 269 -17.48 6.41 -25.68
N ALA A 270 -18.18 7.43 -25.19
CA ALA A 270 -17.58 8.75 -24.94
C ALA A 270 -16.58 8.70 -23.78
N VAL A 271 -16.84 7.89 -22.75
CA VAL A 271 -15.86 7.61 -21.69
C VAL A 271 -14.66 6.84 -22.26
N TYR A 272 -14.90 5.82 -23.09
CA TYR A 272 -13.84 5.06 -23.76
C TYR A 272 -12.92 5.96 -24.61
N GLN A 273 -13.48 6.82 -25.46
CA GLN A 273 -12.70 7.73 -26.31
C GLN A 273 -11.89 8.74 -25.48
N LYS A 274 -12.43 9.26 -24.37
CA LYS A 274 -11.67 10.10 -23.44
C LYS A 274 -10.54 9.35 -22.74
N MET A 275 -10.76 8.10 -22.35
CA MET A 275 -9.72 7.25 -21.76
C MET A 275 -8.61 6.92 -22.77
N LEU A 276 -8.96 6.61 -24.03
CA LEU A 276 -7.97 6.47 -25.11
C LEU A 276 -7.16 7.76 -25.29
N ARG A 277 -7.83 8.91 -25.42
CA ARG A 277 -7.14 10.20 -25.59
C ARG A 277 -6.18 10.52 -24.44
N TYR A 278 -6.52 10.12 -23.21
CA TYR A 278 -5.62 10.22 -22.08
C TYR A 278 -4.42 9.26 -22.25
N MET A 279 -4.62 7.97 -22.61
CA MET A 279 -3.53 7.00 -22.85
C MET A 279 -2.57 7.45 -23.97
N ASP A 280 -3.09 8.07 -25.03
CA ASP A 280 -2.31 8.60 -26.15
C ASP A 280 -1.36 9.70 -25.66
N LEU A 281 -1.87 10.63 -24.85
CA LEU A 281 -1.13 11.80 -24.38
C LEU A 281 -0.20 11.51 -23.20
N SER A 282 -0.55 10.55 -22.33
CA SER A 282 0.23 10.25 -21.13
C SER A 282 1.44 9.36 -21.42
N THR A 283 1.29 8.35 -22.27
CA THR A 283 2.32 7.32 -22.51
C THR A 283 2.36 6.78 -23.94
N TYR A 284 1.52 7.28 -24.85
CA TYR A 284 1.30 6.71 -26.19
C TYR A 284 0.98 5.20 -26.14
N GLY A 285 0.10 4.83 -25.21
CA GLY A 285 -0.34 3.45 -24.97
C GLY A 285 0.62 2.63 -24.09
N VAL A 286 0.70 1.32 -24.35
CA VAL A 286 1.45 0.34 -23.54
C VAL A 286 2.50 -0.38 -24.40
N SER A 287 3.69 -0.63 -23.82
CA SER A 287 4.82 -1.34 -24.46
C SER A 287 4.38 -2.60 -25.24
N ARG A 288 4.98 -2.81 -26.41
CA ARG A 288 4.65 -3.93 -27.31
C ARG A 288 5.20 -5.25 -26.76
N GLU A 289 6.36 -5.20 -26.11
CA GLU A 289 6.99 -6.29 -25.37
C GLU A 289 6.09 -6.75 -24.23
N THR A 290 5.54 -5.80 -23.45
CA THR A 290 4.54 -6.08 -22.42
C THR A 290 3.33 -6.76 -23.02
N GLN A 291 2.69 -6.18 -24.04
CA GLN A 291 1.50 -6.79 -24.68
C GLN A 291 1.78 -8.19 -25.25
N LEU A 292 2.97 -8.43 -25.82
CA LEU A 292 3.39 -9.75 -26.30
C LEU A 292 3.56 -10.75 -25.14
N ARG A 293 4.22 -10.34 -24.05
CA ARG A 293 4.38 -11.17 -22.84
C ARG A 293 3.03 -11.51 -22.24
N VAL A 294 2.13 -10.54 -22.10
CA VAL A 294 0.77 -10.79 -21.59
C VAL A 294 0.02 -11.78 -22.48
N LEU A 295 0.08 -11.62 -23.82
CA LEU A 295 -0.57 -12.55 -24.74
C LEU A 295 -0.06 -14.00 -24.57
N LYS A 296 1.25 -14.19 -24.37
CA LYS A 296 1.81 -15.52 -24.11
C LYS A 296 1.37 -16.07 -22.74
N LEU A 297 1.39 -15.24 -21.69
CA LEU A 297 0.93 -15.63 -20.37
C LEU A 297 -0.55 -16.03 -20.40
N LEU A 298 -1.43 -15.23 -21.01
CA LEU A 298 -2.86 -15.55 -21.09
C LEU A 298 -3.15 -16.80 -21.94
N LYS A 299 -2.31 -17.15 -22.92
CA LYS A 299 -2.39 -18.46 -23.59
C LYS A 299 -2.15 -19.62 -22.61
N VAL A 300 -1.22 -19.48 -21.68
CA VAL A 300 -1.01 -20.47 -20.61
C VAL A 300 -2.17 -20.45 -19.61
N VAL A 301 -2.71 -19.28 -19.25
CA VAL A 301 -3.92 -19.16 -18.40
C VAL A 301 -5.12 -19.87 -19.03
N LEU A 302 -5.24 -19.90 -20.36
CA LEU A 302 -6.34 -20.52 -21.10
C LEU A 302 -6.08 -22.00 -21.47
N ASN A 303 -4.88 -22.53 -21.21
CA ASN A 303 -4.55 -23.93 -21.56
C ASN A 303 -5.40 -24.92 -20.75
N GLY A 304 -5.77 -26.04 -21.39
CA GLY A 304 -6.33 -27.20 -20.69
C GLY A 304 -7.65 -26.95 -19.96
N ASN A 305 -8.51 -26.06 -20.50
CA ASN A 305 -9.74 -25.48 -19.90
C ASN A 305 -9.52 -24.27 -18.96
N GLY A 306 -8.26 -23.89 -18.71
CA GLY A 306 -7.86 -22.70 -17.99
C GLY A 306 -7.94 -22.76 -16.47
N ARG A 307 -8.29 -23.91 -15.88
CA ARG A 307 -8.49 -24.03 -14.42
C ARG A 307 -7.20 -24.11 -13.60
N GLU A 308 -6.11 -24.65 -14.14
CA GLU A 308 -4.90 -24.99 -13.36
C GLU A 308 -4.33 -23.81 -12.56
N MET A 309 -4.24 -22.62 -13.18
CA MET A 309 -3.73 -21.42 -12.49
C MET A 309 -4.67 -20.96 -11.37
N TYR A 310 -5.98 -21.02 -11.60
CA TYR A 310 -6.98 -20.64 -10.61
C TYR A 310 -6.99 -21.59 -9.42
N GLU A 311 -6.92 -22.90 -9.68
CA GLU A 311 -6.82 -23.94 -8.65
C GLU A 311 -5.49 -23.84 -7.86
N PHE A 312 -4.36 -23.59 -8.52
CA PHE A 312 -3.08 -23.32 -7.84
C PHE A 312 -3.18 -22.11 -6.90
N GLY A 313 -3.72 -20.99 -7.40
CA GLY A 313 -3.83 -19.76 -6.63
C GLY A 313 -4.80 -19.91 -5.45
N HIS A 314 -5.99 -20.44 -5.69
CA HIS A 314 -7.00 -20.73 -4.67
C HIS A 314 -6.44 -21.64 -3.57
N ASN A 315 -5.84 -22.78 -3.95
CA ASN A 315 -5.33 -23.74 -2.97
C ASN A 315 -4.16 -23.18 -2.16
N THR A 316 -3.33 -22.33 -2.77
CA THR A 316 -2.26 -21.61 -2.05
C THR A 316 -2.82 -20.61 -1.05
N MET A 317 -3.78 -19.78 -1.47
CA MET A 317 -4.40 -18.76 -0.59
C MET A 317 -5.20 -19.40 0.54
N SER A 318 -6.00 -20.44 0.25
CA SER A 318 -6.75 -21.22 1.24
C SER A 318 -5.84 -21.88 2.27
N ARG A 319 -4.75 -22.56 1.83
CA ARG A 319 -3.72 -23.13 2.71
C ARG A 319 -3.10 -22.07 3.62
N ARG A 320 -2.77 -20.89 3.09
CA ARG A 320 -2.20 -19.78 3.86
C ARG A 320 -3.20 -19.24 4.88
N TRP A 321 -4.46 -19.04 4.48
CA TRP A 321 -5.54 -18.60 5.37
C TRP A 321 -5.74 -19.56 6.54
N ILE A 322 -5.93 -20.86 6.27
CA ILE A 322 -6.12 -21.89 7.31
C ILE A 322 -4.94 -21.95 8.30
N ARG A 323 -3.70 -21.83 7.81
CA ARG A 323 -2.50 -21.82 8.68
C ARG A 323 -2.45 -20.57 9.57
N LEU A 324 -2.83 -19.42 9.02
CA LEU A 324 -2.84 -18.13 9.71
C LEU A 324 -3.95 -18.05 10.76
N THR A 325 -5.19 -18.36 10.39
CA THR A 325 -6.34 -18.33 11.30
C THR A 325 -6.12 -19.27 12.49
N LYS A 326 -5.55 -20.46 12.24
CA LYS A 326 -5.15 -21.40 13.31
C LYS A 326 -4.10 -20.82 14.26
N VAL A 327 -3.17 -19.96 13.81
CA VAL A 327 -2.22 -19.32 14.73
C VAL A 327 -2.89 -18.23 15.55
N LEU A 328 -3.69 -17.37 14.89
CA LEU A 328 -4.33 -16.23 15.57
C LEU A 328 -5.44 -16.67 16.53
N SER A 329 -6.11 -17.80 16.31
CA SER A 329 -7.15 -18.33 17.20
C SER A 329 -6.68 -18.73 18.59
N HIS A 330 -5.36 -18.80 18.83
CA HIS A 330 -4.77 -19.07 20.15
C HIS A 330 -4.56 -17.79 20.98
N SER A 331 -4.91 -16.60 20.45
CA SER A 331 -4.79 -15.34 21.17
C SER A 331 -6.07 -14.52 21.15
N LYS A 332 -6.36 -13.82 22.25
CA LYS A 332 -7.36 -12.75 22.30
C LYS A 332 -6.77 -11.37 21.98
N ARG A 333 -5.44 -11.26 21.81
CA ARG A 333 -4.75 -10.00 21.53
C ARG A 333 -5.09 -9.43 20.16
N PHE A 334 -5.46 -10.30 19.22
CA PHE A 334 -5.73 -9.93 17.84
C PHE A 334 -7.07 -10.50 17.38
N SER A 335 -7.83 -9.71 16.64
CA SER A 335 -8.87 -10.23 15.77
C SER A 335 -8.48 -10.09 14.30
N ILE A 336 -9.20 -10.81 13.46
CA ILE A 336 -9.13 -10.72 12.00
C ILE A 336 -10.53 -10.40 11.51
N GLN A 337 -10.64 -9.84 10.31
CA GLN A 337 -11.95 -9.59 9.74
C GLN A 337 -12.79 -10.87 9.69
N GLN A 338 -14.06 -10.80 10.09
CA GLN A 338 -15.00 -11.88 9.87
C GLN A 338 -15.31 -11.93 8.37
N LEU A 339 -14.79 -12.97 7.73
CA LEU A 339 -15.12 -13.37 6.37
C LEU A 339 -15.81 -14.72 6.46
N GLU A 340 -16.84 -14.90 5.64
CA GLU A 340 -17.29 -16.26 5.31
C GLU A 340 -16.10 -17.10 4.81
N PRO A 341 -16.10 -18.45 4.95
CA PRO A 341 -14.92 -19.32 4.73
C PRO A 341 -14.28 -19.29 3.32
N GLN A 342 -14.74 -18.41 2.44
CA GLN A 342 -14.52 -18.39 1.00
C GLN A 342 -13.57 -17.26 0.54
N TYR A 343 -13.23 -16.29 1.40
CA TYR A 343 -12.45 -15.11 1.03
C TYR A 343 -11.02 -15.13 1.62
N CYS A 344 -10.04 -14.61 0.88
CA CYS A 344 -8.63 -14.61 1.27
C CYS A 344 -7.96 -13.22 1.24
N SER A 345 -8.04 -12.49 2.35
CA SER A 345 -7.31 -11.25 2.62
C SER A 345 -7.04 -11.14 4.12
N LEU A 346 -6.03 -10.37 4.58
CA LEU A 346 -5.85 -10.11 6.02
C LEU A 346 -5.87 -8.61 6.35
N PHE A 347 -6.82 -8.25 7.20
CA PHE A 347 -6.90 -6.98 7.91
C PHE A 347 -7.08 -7.29 9.39
N GLN A 348 -5.96 -7.23 10.11
CA GLN A 348 -5.84 -7.65 11.51
C GLN A 348 -6.04 -6.44 12.43
N GLN A 349 -6.79 -6.61 13.51
CA GLN A 349 -7.01 -5.61 14.55
C GLN A 349 -6.29 -6.02 15.84
N CYS A 350 -5.71 -5.05 16.55
CA CYS A 350 -5.24 -5.21 17.92
C CYS A 350 -6.35 -4.87 18.93
N GLU A 351 -6.73 -5.86 19.75
CA GLU A 351 -7.87 -5.77 20.67
C GLU A 351 -7.52 -5.20 22.05
N ARG A 352 -6.27 -5.39 22.51
CA ARG A 352 -5.85 -4.91 23.84
C ARG A 352 -5.85 -3.39 23.91
N GLU A 353 -6.20 -2.82 25.06
CA GLU A 353 -6.39 -1.37 25.15
C GLU A 353 -5.08 -0.60 24.95
N GLU A 354 -3.97 -1.18 25.43
CA GLU A 354 -2.60 -0.68 25.28
C GLU A 354 -2.05 -0.77 23.84
N ASP A 355 -2.52 -1.72 23.03
CA ASP A 355 -2.07 -1.94 21.66
C ASP A 355 -2.76 -0.98 20.66
N ARG A 356 -2.76 0.33 20.96
CA ARG A 356 -3.48 1.35 20.17
C ARG A 356 -2.89 1.59 18.77
N ASP A 357 -1.57 1.46 18.62
CA ASP A 357 -0.88 1.49 17.33
C ASP A 357 -0.40 0.07 17.00
N CYS A 358 -1.24 -0.66 16.29
CA CYS A 358 -1.02 -2.07 15.99
C CYS A 358 0.16 -2.28 15.03
N TYR A 359 0.50 -1.26 14.22
CA TYR A 359 1.67 -1.27 13.37
C TYR A 359 2.96 -1.22 14.19
N GLN A 360 3.06 -0.35 15.21
CA GLN A 360 4.23 -0.32 16.09
C GLN A 360 4.33 -1.59 16.95
N VAL A 361 3.20 -2.15 17.39
CA VAL A 361 3.16 -3.44 18.10
C VAL A 361 3.82 -4.53 17.23
N LEU A 362 3.35 -4.76 16.00
CA LEU A 362 3.96 -5.76 15.12
C LEU A 362 5.44 -5.47 14.80
N LYS A 363 5.80 -4.19 14.67
CA LYS A 363 7.19 -3.76 14.41
C LYS A 363 8.15 -4.08 15.55
N GLN A 364 7.70 -4.08 16.81
CA GLN A 364 8.51 -4.54 17.96
C GLN A 364 8.91 -6.02 17.78
N TYR A 365 7.99 -6.86 17.28
CA TYR A 365 8.22 -8.27 16.96
C TYR A 365 8.80 -8.51 15.56
N LYS A 366 9.42 -7.47 14.96
CA LYS A 366 10.10 -7.52 13.66
C LYS A 366 9.20 -7.90 12.48
N VAL A 367 7.92 -7.54 12.52
CA VAL A 367 6.99 -7.67 11.39
C VAL A 367 6.61 -6.28 10.88
N THR A 368 6.73 -6.03 9.56
CA THR A 368 6.12 -4.86 8.92
C THR A 368 4.85 -5.23 8.18
N GLY A 369 3.87 -4.33 8.25
CA GLY A 369 2.60 -4.39 7.52
C GLY A 369 2.17 -2.97 7.16
N ARG A 370 0.99 -2.83 6.53
CA ARG A 370 0.47 -1.51 6.18
C ARG A 370 -0.50 -0.99 7.25
N ALA A 371 -0.18 0.13 7.88
CA ALA A 371 -0.98 0.75 8.93
C ALA A 371 -2.41 1.08 8.48
N GLY A 372 -3.40 0.85 9.35
CA GLY A 372 -4.83 1.02 9.08
C GLY A 372 -5.25 2.44 8.73
N SER A 373 -4.63 3.44 9.37
CA SER A 373 -4.86 4.87 9.12
C SER A 373 -4.61 5.30 7.67
N LEU A 374 -3.72 4.63 6.94
CA LEU A 374 -3.53 4.87 5.50
C LEU A 374 -4.79 4.55 4.69
N PHE A 375 -5.58 3.55 5.10
CA PHE A 375 -6.83 3.14 4.47
C PHE A 375 -8.05 3.93 4.98
N GLY A 376 -7.84 4.91 5.88
CA GLY A 376 -8.89 5.62 6.60
C GLY A 376 -9.46 4.86 7.81
N ALA A 377 -8.87 3.72 8.20
CA ALA A 377 -9.28 2.99 9.39
C ALA A 377 -8.56 3.50 10.66
N ASP A 378 -8.88 2.91 11.81
CA ASP A 378 -8.19 3.19 13.08
C ASP A 378 -6.75 2.60 13.10
N ASP A 379 -5.84 3.18 13.90
CA ASP A 379 -4.46 2.71 14.05
C ASP A 379 -4.34 1.34 14.75
N ARG A 380 -5.43 0.85 15.35
CA ARG A 380 -5.57 -0.54 15.79
C ARG A 380 -5.53 -1.56 14.65
N TYR A 381 -5.64 -1.15 13.39
CA TYR A 381 -5.61 -2.07 12.25
C TYR A 381 -4.26 -2.11 11.54
N VAL A 382 -3.90 -3.29 11.02
CA VAL A 382 -2.80 -3.50 10.07
C VAL A 382 -3.23 -4.46 8.97
N ARG A 383 -2.94 -4.14 7.71
CA ARG A 383 -3.02 -5.10 6.60
C ARG A 383 -1.69 -5.85 6.49
N LEU A 384 -1.73 -7.18 6.55
CA LEU A 384 -0.58 -8.03 6.25
C LEU A 384 -0.77 -8.74 4.91
N SER A 385 0.28 -8.77 4.10
CA SER A 385 0.29 -9.36 2.78
C SER A 385 0.41 -10.87 2.85
N LEU A 386 -0.63 -11.56 2.35
CA LEU A 386 -0.63 -13.03 2.23
C LEU A 386 -0.24 -13.52 0.82
N VAL A 387 0.22 -12.62 -0.06
CA VAL A 387 0.47 -12.89 -1.49
C VAL A 387 1.95 -12.90 -1.87
N LYS A 388 2.88 -12.72 -0.93
CA LYS A 388 4.33 -12.79 -1.17
C LYS A 388 4.84 -14.24 -1.30
N SER A 389 6.15 -14.49 -1.25
CA SER A 389 6.71 -15.85 -1.40
C SER A 389 6.28 -16.79 -0.25
N ASP A 390 6.50 -18.10 -0.40
CA ASP A 390 6.24 -19.03 0.71
C ASP A 390 7.23 -18.78 1.88
N ASP A 391 8.45 -18.30 1.61
CA ASP A 391 9.41 -17.85 2.64
C ASP A 391 8.86 -16.65 3.44
N ASP A 392 8.37 -15.61 2.76
CA ASP A 392 7.76 -14.44 3.41
C ASP A 392 6.59 -14.86 4.32
N PHE A 393 5.73 -15.77 3.83
CA PHE A 393 4.58 -16.25 4.59
C PHE A 393 4.98 -17.12 5.79
N ASP A 394 5.95 -18.02 5.62
CA ASP A 394 6.40 -18.91 6.70
C ASP A 394 7.16 -18.13 7.79
N LEU A 395 7.98 -17.14 7.40
CA LEU A 395 8.61 -16.21 8.35
C LEU A 395 7.58 -15.36 9.09
N LEU A 396 6.55 -14.87 8.41
CA LEU A 396 5.44 -14.13 9.04
C LEU A 396 4.73 -15.01 10.08
N LEU A 397 4.37 -16.23 9.70
CA LEU A 397 3.69 -17.17 10.57
C LEU A 397 4.55 -17.56 11.78
N GLN A 398 5.87 -17.68 11.61
CA GLN A 398 6.81 -17.90 12.70
C GLN A 398 6.88 -16.74 13.69
N GLN A 399 6.88 -15.48 13.22
CA GLN A 399 6.86 -14.33 14.13
C GLN A 399 5.52 -14.23 14.85
N LEU A 400 4.39 -14.32 14.13
CA LEU A 400 3.04 -14.25 14.72
C LEU A 400 2.84 -15.26 15.85
N LYS A 401 3.34 -16.51 15.70
CA LYS A 401 3.33 -17.52 16.77
C LYS A 401 4.04 -17.06 18.04
N LYS A 402 5.15 -16.32 17.94
CA LYS A 402 5.87 -15.79 19.12
C LYS A 402 5.05 -14.69 19.80
N ILE A 403 4.38 -13.82 19.03
CA ILE A 403 3.53 -12.76 19.60
C ILE A 403 2.33 -13.37 20.34
N VAL A 404 1.76 -14.44 19.77
CA VAL A 404 0.66 -15.22 20.36
C VAL A 404 1.10 -15.95 21.64
N ALA A 405 2.21 -16.69 21.62
CA ALA A 405 2.70 -17.40 22.81
C ALA A 405 3.02 -16.46 23.99
N VAL A 406 3.62 -15.29 23.72
CA VAL A 406 3.83 -14.25 24.74
C VAL A 406 2.51 -13.73 25.32
N SER A 407 1.43 -13.68 24.51
CA SER A 407 0.11 -13.26 24.98
C SER A 407 -0.55 -14.30 25.89
N GLU A 408 -0.39 -15.60 25.59
CA GLU A 408 -0.87 -16.72 26.42
C GLU A 408 -0.17 -16.73 27.78
N GLU A 409 1.17 -16.68 27.81
CA GLU A 409 1.92 -16.65 29.08
C GLU A 409 1.56 -15.46 29.98
N GLN A 410 1.23 -14.30 29.40
CA GLN A 410 0.78 -13.14 30.16
C GLN A 410 -0.62 -13.33 30.74
N GLU A 411 -1.54 -13.92 29.97
CA GLU A 411 -2.91 -14.20 30.42
C GLU A 411 -2.93 -15.28 31.50
N GLU A 412 -2.09 -16.33 31.39
CA GLU A 412 -1.88 -17.31 32.47
C GLU A 412 -1.30 -16.67 33.73
N LYS A 413 -0.29 -15.81 33.62
CA LYS A 413 0.30 -15.11 34.79
C LYS A 413 -0.71 -14.21 35.50
N LEU A 414 -1.61 -13.55 34.75
CA LEU A 414 -2.72 -12.77 35.30
C LEU A 414 -3.76 -13.64 36.03
N LEU A 415 -4.03 -14.86 35.55
CA LEU A 415 -4.92 -15.82 36.21
C LEU A 415 -4.31 -16.47 37.47
N ILE A 416 -2.98 -16.47 37.60
CA ILE A 416 -2.24 -17.11 38.71
C ILE A 416 -1.91 -16.10 39.83
N MET A 417 -2.19 -14.81 39.67
CA MET A 417 -1.96 -13.81 40.73
C MET A 417 -2.82 -14.13 41.98
N PRO A 418 -2.20 -14.31 43.17
CA PRO A 418 -2.98 -14.54 44.39
C PRO A 418 -3.83 -13.31 44.74
N LEU A 419 -5.10 -13.53 45.10
CA LEU A 419 -5.91 -12.50 45.72
C LEU A 419 -5.17 -11.97 46.98
N PRO A 420 -5.11 -10.64 47.19
CA PRO A 420 -4.39 -10.07 48.32
C PRO A 420 -4.96 -10.62 49.64
N SER A 421 -4.11 -11.27 50.41
CA SER A 421 -4.45 -11.95 51.66
C SER A 421 -4.68 -10.96 52.80
N ASN A 422 -5.76 -10.18 52.70
CA ASN A 422 -6.34 -9.38 53.79
C ASN A 422 -7.81 -9.01 53.46
N ALA A 423 -8.65 -10.03 53.27
CA ALA A 423 -10.11 -9.89 53.26
C ALA A 423 -10.71 -10.69 54.42
N THR A 424 -10.86 -10.06 55.58
CA THR A 424 -11.53 -10.65 56.74
C THR A 424 -13.02 -10.79 56.47
N ARG A 425 -13.49 -12.04 56.36
CA ARG A 425 -14.93 -12.36 56.22
C ARG A 425 -15.74 -11.75 57.37
N LYS A 426 -16.69 -10.87 57.05
CA LYS A 426 -17.87 -10.56 57.87
C LYS A 426 -19.09 -10.36 56.99
N GLY A 427 -20.17 -11.07 57.31
CA GLY A 427 -21.52 -10.83 56.79
C GLY A 427 -21.82 -11.53 55.45
N ASN A 428 -22.93 -12.26 55.41
CA ASN A 428 -23.59 -12.59 54.15
C ASN A 428 -24.26 -11.32 53.64
N ASP A 429 -24.01 -10.95 52.38
CA ASP A 429 -25.03 -10.40 51.48
C ASP A 429 -24.57 -10.57 50.03
N SER A 430 -25.52 -10.82 49.13
CA SER A 430 -25.28 -11.02 47.71
C SER A 430 -25.03 -9.69 47.00
N VAL A 431 -23.86 -9.51 46.36
CA VAL A 431 -23.54 -8.29 45.61
C VAL A 431 -23.10 -8.63 44.19
N LEU A 432 -23.73 -7.98 43.21
CA LEU A 432 -23.33 -8.02 41.80
C LEU A 432 -21.97 -7.35 41.59
N ILE A 433 -21.09 -7.98 40.81
CA ILE A 433 -19.83 -7.36 40.40
C ILE A 433 -20.09 -6.42 39.22
N THR A 434 -20.40 -5.16 39.52
CA THR A 434 -20.24 -4.02 38.61
C THR A 434 -18.89 -3.37 38.88
N ASN A 435 -17.96 -3.47 37.93
CA ASN A 435 -16.66 -2.78 38.02
C ASN A 435 -16.82 -1.29 37.70
N TYR A 436 -17.01 -0.48 38.75
CA TYR A 436 -16.73 0.96 38.73
C TYR A 436 -15.33 1.20 39.30
N ILE A 437 -14.47 1.88 38.55
CA ILE A 437 -13.18 2.38 39.04
C ILE A 437 -13.30 3.89 39.23
N GLU A 438 -13.59 4.32 40.47
CA GLU A 438 -13.46 5.73 40.84
C GLU A 438 -12.02 6.04 41.26
N TRP A 439 -11.43 7.08 40.65
CA TRP A 439 -10.13 7.62 41.04
C TRP A 439 -10.30 8.64 42.17
N HIS A 440 -10.07 8.22 43.43
CA HIS A 440 -10.01 9.17 44.53
C HIS A 440 -8.70 9.96 44.55
N PHE A 441 -8.80 11.26 44.26
CA PHE A 441 -7.79 12.24 44.65
C PHE A 441 -7.76 12.37 46.18
N PHE A 442 -6.58 12.23 46.78
CA PHE A 442 -6.32 12.74 48.13
C PHE A 442 -5.30 13.89 48.06
N HIS A 443 -5.75 15.08 48.44
CA HIS A 443 -4.86 16.12 48.94
C HIS A 443 -4.69 15.91 50.46
N ASN A 444 -3.45 15.96 50.93
CA ASN A 444 -3.18 16.43 52.30
C ASN A 444 -1.80 17.09 52.33
N ASN A 445 -1.77 18.33 52.84
CA ASN A 445 -0.54 18.96 53.29
C ASN A 445 -0.23 18.40 54.68
N GLU A 446 1.01 17.98 54.93
CA GLU A 446 1.87 18.57 55.96
C GLU A 446 3.23 17.87 56.06
N LEU A 447 4.25 18.67 56.42
CA LEU A 447 5.54 18.32 57.04
C LEU A 447 6.41 17.21 56.39
N GLY A 448 7.61 17.61 55.98
CA GLY A 448 8.51 16.74 55.22
C GLY A 448 9.50 15.95 56.06
N HIS A 449 9.96 14.83 55.50
CA HIS A 449 11.34 14.34 55.64
C HIS A 449 11.76 13.68 54.32
N ALA A 450 13.05 13.74 54.00
CA ALA A 450 13.57 13.16 52.76
C ALA A 450 13.53 11.63 52.80
N SER A 451 13.18 10.99 51.69
CA SER A 451 13.33 9.55 51.48
C SER A 451 13.89 9.33 50.08
N GLN A 452 15.14 8.84 50.00
CA GLN A 452 15.77 8.48 48.74
C GLN A 452 15.14 7.19 48.21
N LEU A 453 14.74 7.17 46.94
CA LEU A 453 14.42 5.92 46.25
C LEU A 453 15.74 5.31 45.76
N GLN A 454 16.20 4.25 46.41
CA GLN A 454 17.40 3.52 46.01
C GLN A 454 16.98 2.33 45.14
N ILE A 455 17.33 2.36 43.85
CA ILE A 455 17.17 1.24 42.92
C ILE A 455 18.57 0.76 42.57
N GLU A 456 18.86 -0.50 42.89
CA GLU A 456 20.15 -1.12 42.62
C GLU A 456 20.04 -1.95 41.33
N ILE A 457 20.79 -1.55 40.31
CA ILE A 457 21.01 -2.31 39.07
C ILE A 457 22.53 -2.38 38.89
N GLU A 458 23.03 -3.54 38.45
CA GLU A 458 24.45 -3.89 38.44
C GLU A 458 25.36 -2.80 37.85
N GLY A 459 26.24 -2.24 38.69
CA GLY A 459 27.49 -1.61 38.27
C GLY A 459 27.52 -0.10 38.02
N LEU A 460 26.42 0.66 38.07
CA LEU A 460 26.41 2.10 37.76
C LEU A 460 25.64 2.95 38.78
N LYS A 461 26.35 3.82 39.51
CA LYS A 461 25.75 4.84 40.41
C LYS A 461 25.45 6.13 39.64
N LEU A 462 24.16 6.49 39.53
CA LEU A 462 23.69 7.78 39.04
C LEU A 462 23.00 8.57 40.17
N TYR A 463 23.41 9.82 40.36
CA TYR A 463 22.80 10.74 41.32
C TYR A 463 21.91 11.75 40.58
N LEU A 464 20.61 11.77 40.88
CA LEU A 464 19.67 12.76 40.36
C LEU A 464 19.36 13.82 41.42
N VAL A 465 19.58 15.10 41.07
CA VAL A 465 19.25 16.26 41.91
C VAL A 465 17.98 16.92 41.39
N PRO A 466 16.93 17.13 42.22
CA PRO A 466 15.67 17.72 41.76
C PRO A 466 15.70 19.25 41.80
N MET A 467 15.53 19.92 40.65
CA MET A 467 15.16 21.34 40.62
C MET A 467 13.63 21.51 40.71
N LYS A 468 13.18 22.37 41.62
CA LYS A 468 11.79 22.86 41.71
C LYS A 468 11.68 24.23 41.07
N SER A 469 10.69 24.44 40.22
CA SER A 469 10.13 25.78 39.92
C SER A 469 8.61 25.67 39.73
N LYS A 470 7.87 26.76 40.02
CA LYS A 470 6.41 26.75 40.25
C LYS A 470 5.66 27.69 39.30
N PHE A 471 4.38 27.36 39.05
CA PHE A 471 3.25 28.25 38.62
C PHE A 471 3.25 28.83 37.19
N PRO A 472 2.07 29.27 36.66
CA PRO A 472 0.68 28.82 36.88
C PRO A 472 -0.14 28.60 35.57
N ILE A 473 -1.41 28.17 35.68
CA ILE A 473 -2.38 28.03 34.57
C ILE A 473 -3.57 28.99 34.78
N VAL A 474 -3.88 29.91 33.84
CA VAL A 474 -5.24 30.42 33.48
C VAL A 474 -5.21 31.09 32.05
N PRO A 475 -6.28 31.61 31.42
CA PRO A 475 -6.91 30.96 30.25
C PRO A 475 -6.84 31.75 28.91
N THR A 476 -7.45 31.14 27.88
CA THR A 476 -7.66 31.61 26.50
C THR A 476 -7.82 33.13 26.24
N LYS A 477 -6.86 33.73 25.52
CA LYS A 477 -7.11 34.70 24.43
C LYS A 477 -5.86 34.88 23.54
N LYS A 478 -6.06 35.42 22.33
CA LYS A 478 -5.07 35.60 21.24
C LYS A 478 -3.70 36.06 21.74
N ILE A 479 -2.64 35.39 21.28
CA ILE A 479 -1.26 35.93 21.27
C ILE A 479 -0.94 36.40 19.85
N VAL A 480 -0.35 37.60 19.76
CA VAL A 480 0.17 38.26 18.56
C VAL A 480 1.71 38.20 18.64
N GLU A 481 2.41 38.34 17.51
CA GLU A 481 3.87 38.23 17.39
C GLU A 481 4.66 39.24 18.25
N HIS A 482 4.91 38.95 19.54
CA HIS A 482 5.92 39.68 20.35
C HIS A 482 6.42 38.98 21.63
N ASP A 483 6.82 37.70 21.58
CA ASP A 483 7.51 37.04 22.72
C ASP A 483 8.73 36.16 22.34
N ILE A 484 9.16 36.18 21.06
CA ILE A 484 10.37 35.48 20.60
C ILE A 484 11.61 36.38 20.82
N ALA A 485 11.92 36.69 22.08
CA ALA A 485 13.06 37.54 22.43
C ALA A 485 13.84 37.11 23.70
N VAL A 486 13.25 36.33 24.60
CA VAL A 486 13.88 35.99 25.90
C VAL A 486 14.68 34.67 25.86
N TRP A 487 14.42 33.79 24.89
CA TRP A 487 15.04 32.45 24.82
C TRP A 487 16.44 32.38 24.19
N HIS A 488 16.91 33.42 23.50
CA HIS A 488 18.27 33.44 22.91
C HIS A 488 19.39 33.82 23.91
N GLY A 489 19.06 34.32 25.11
CA GLY A 489 20.06 34.78 26.09
C GLY A 489 20.73 33.66 26.92
N ALA A 490 20.04 32.54 27.15
CA ALA A 490 20.51 31.51 28.09
C ALA A 490 21.53 30.53 27.49
N ALA A 491 21.45 30.24 26.19
CA ALA A 491 22.28 29.24 25.51
C ALA A 491 23.74 29.68 25.24
N SER A 492 24.07 30.96 25.47
CA SER A 492 25.41 31.50 25.28
C SER A 492 26.32 31.33 26.51
N ARG A 493 25.75 31.16 27.71
CA ARG A 493 26.52 31.12 28.97
C ARG A 493 27.01 29.73 29.39
N TRP A 494 26.55 28.66 28.72
CA TRP A 494 26.95 27.27 29.00
C TRP A 494 28.05 26.71 28.07
N ARG A 495 28.60 27.53 27.15
CA ARG A 495 29.58 27.07 26.15
C ARG A 495 31.05 27.36 26.52
N ASN A 496 31.32 28.04 27.63
CA ASN A 496 32.66 28.52 28.00
C ASN A 496 33.30 27.83 29.22
N GLU A 497 32.69 26.79 29.80
CA GLU A 497 33.20 26.11 31.02
C GLU A 497 33.73 24.68 30.78
N LEU A 498 33.94 24.25 29.53
CA LEU A 498 34.38 22.87 29.23
C LEU A 498 35.62 22.72 28.32
N ASP A 499 36.25 23.81 27.86
CA ASP A 499 37.52 23.76 27.11
C ASP A 499 38.72 24.13 28.01
N GLY A 500 39.08 23.22 28.92
CA GLY A 500 40.14 23.45 29.90
C GLY A 500 40.63 22.20 30.64
N GLY A 501 40.91 21.10 29.93
CA GLY A 501 41.43 19.86 30.55
C GLY A 501 41.78 18.78 29.52
N ASP A 502 42.93 18.13 29.69
CA ASP A 502 43.56 17.28 28.68
C ASP A 502 43.07 15.80 28.66
N ALA A 503 43.28 15.17 27.50
CA ALA A 503 43.46 13.75 27.26
C ALA A 503 42.28 12.74 27.36
N ARG A 504 41.92 12.23 26.16
CA ARG A 504 41.55 10.83 25.85
C ARG A 504 40.21 10.30 26.41
N HIS A 505 39.17 10.31 25.55
CA HIS A 505 38.59 9.13 24.87
C HIS A 505 37.46 9.60 23.92
N ARG A 506 37.55 9.32 22.61
CA ARG A 506 36.51 9.72 21.64
C ARG A 506 35.40 8.67 21.54
N VAL A 507 34.21 8.99 22.02
CA VAL A 507 32.97 8.28 21.65
C VAL A 507 32.14 9.19 20.74
N ASN A 508 31.99 8.81 19.48
CA ASN A 508 31.14 9.54 18.53
C ASN A 508 29.67 9.16 18.76
N VAL A 509 28.87 10.09 19.30
CA VAL A 509 27.40 10.01 19.27
C VAL A 509 26.88 11.03 18.26
N ARG A 510 26.37 10.54 17.11
CA ARG A 510 25.59 11.37 16.18
C ARG A 510 24.13 11.37 16.64
N PHE A 511 23.62 12.52 17.06
CA PHE A 511 22.18 12.76 17.04
C PHE A 511 21.78 13.24 15.64
N GLY A 512 20.83 12.55 15.01
CA GLY A 512 20.27 12.94 13.72
C GLY A 512 19.24 14.06 13.89
N GLU A 513 19.27 15.05 12.99
CA GLU A 513 18.30 16.16 12.98
C GLU A 513 16.88 15.67 12.67
N LEU A 514 15.91 15.97 13.53
CA LEU A 514 14.50 16.06 13.11
C LEU A 514 14.27 17.42 12.43
N ARG A 515 13.97 17.42 11.14
CA ARG A 515 13.42 18.61 10.45
C ARG A 515 11.90 18.55 10.40
N TRP A 516 11.24 19.44 11.12
CA TRP A 516 9.87 19.86 10.84
C TRP A 516 9.86 21.06 9.88
N ARG A 517 8.93 21.08 8.93
CA ARG A 517 8.74 22.19 7.97
C ARG A 517 7.71 23.19 8.47
N LEU A 518 8.01 24.49 8.33
CA LEU A 518 7.06 25.56 8.04
C LEU A 518 7.72 26.50 7.02
N GLY A 519 6.93 27.27 6.24
CA GLY A 519 7.43 28.05 5.11
C GLY A 519 6.71 29.38 4.90
N PHE A 520 6.95 30.01 3.74
CA PHE A 520 6.74 31.44 3.38
C PHE A 520 7.85 32.36 3.95
N GLU A 521 8.35 33.39 3.25
CA GLU A 521 7.88 34.09 2.03
C GLU A 521 8.94 34.22 0.89
N ARG A 522 8.53 34.85 -0.24
CA ARG A 522 9.39 35.26 -1.37
C ARG A 522 10.01 36.63 -1.12
N LEU A 523 11.24 36.85 -1.59
CA LEU A 523 11.70 38.18 -2.00
C LEU A 523 12.72 38.09 -3.15
N TRP A 524 12.68 39.08 -4.04
CA TRP A 524 13.47 39.11 -5.28
C TRP A 524 14.93 39.51 -5.02
N ALA A 525 15.86 38.90 -5.76
CA ALA A 525 17.17 39.48 -6.03
C ALA A 525 17.59 39.16 -7.48
N THR A 526 17.66 40.21 -8.29
CA THR A 526 18.18 40.16 -9.67
C THR A 526 19.68 39.92 -9.69
N THR A 527 20.17 39.12 -10.64
CA THR A 527 21.51 39.36 -11.20
C THR A 527 21.49 39.13 -12.71
N THR A 528 21.61 40.23 -13.44
CA THR A 528 21.69 40.28 -14.89
C THR A 528 23.07 39.83 -15.34
N MET A 529 23.16 38.99 -16.39
CA MET A 529 24.37 38.97 -17.21
C MET A 529 24.00 38.96 -18.70
N HIS A 530 24.27 40.07 -19.37
CA HIS A 530 24.06 40.22 -20.81
C HIS A 530 25.18 39.56 -21.62
N ARG A 531 24.80 38.91 -22.72
CA ARG A 531 25.36 39.23 -24.05
C ARG A 531 24.38 38.87 -25.17
N ARG A 532 24.20 39.81 -26.11
CA ARG A 532 23.60 39.65 -27.45
C ARG A 532 24.56 38.79 -28.31
N GLY A 533 24.22 38.05 -29.37
CA GLY A 533 23.00 37.83 -30.16
C GLY A 533 23.32 36.76 -31.24
N GLU A 534 22.69 36.62 -32.42
CA GLU A 534 21.51 37.28 -33.02
C GLU A 534 21.07 36.51 -34.30
N ILE A 535 19.76 36.44 -34.58
CA ILE A 535 19.07 36.21 -35.89
C ILE A 535 19.33 34.91 -36.72
N GLY A 536 18.22 34.23 -37.08
CA GLY A 536 18.10 33.30 -38.22
C GLY A 536 17.21 32.08 -37.91
N GLY A 537 16.18 31.68 -38.68
CA GLY A 537 15.64 32.19 -39.95
C GLY A 537 15.52 31.06 -41.00
N MET A 538 14.35 30.94 -41.67
CA MET A 538 13.98 29.94 -42.71
C MET A 538 13.54 28.56 -42.16
N LEU A 539 12.29 28.10 -42.35
CA LEU A 539 11.56 27.74 -43.59
C LEU A 539 11.94 26.35 -44.14
N CYS A 540 10.99 25.41 -44.04
CA CYS A 540 10.94 24.21 -44.88
C CYS A 540 9.56 24.14 -45.55
N ASP A 541 9.54 24.44 -46.85
CA ASP A 541 8.48 24.02 -47.77
C ASP A 541 8.73 22.55 -48.16
N GLY A 542 7.68 21.81 -48.53
CA GLY A 542 7.71 20.35 -48.63
C GLY A 542 6.42 19.71 -49.15
N SER A 543 5.85 20.31 -50.21
CA SER A 543 4.67 19.87 -50.97
C SER A 543 4.25 18.39 -50.88
N VAL A 544 2.99 18.15 -50.50
CA VAL A 544 2.29 16.87 -50.70
C VAL A 544 1.84 16.72 -52.16
N ARG A 545 2.18 15.61 -52.82
CA ARG A 545 1.49 15.14 -54.05
C ARG A 545 0.60 13.95 -53.73
N ARG A 546 -0.63 13.99 -54.25
CA ARG A 546 -1.62 12.89 -54.17
C ARG A 546 -1.15 11.65 -54.94
N ARG A 547 -1.39 10.47 -54.38
CA ARG A 547 -2.37 9.50 -54.91
C ARG A 547 -2.87 8.60 -53.79
#